data_AF-A0A3N1IAS7-F1
#
_entry.id   AF-A0A3N1IAS7-F1
#
_cell.length_a   1.000
_cell.length_b   1.000
_cell.length_c   1.000
_cell.angle_alpha   90.00
_cell.angle_beta   90.00
_cell.angle_gamma   90.00
#
_symmetry.space_group_name_H-M   'P 1'
#
loop_
_entity.id
_entity.type
_entity.pdbx_description
1 polymer ?
#
loop_
_entity_poly.entity_id
_entity_poly.type
_entity_poly.pdbx_seq_one_letter_code
_entity_poly.pdbx_strand_id
1 'polypeptide(L)' 'MSRPSIAEVSALIADLAALRQDRTSAEYAALMDRKADLLERIADHTPSDIGAAEAARLARERADSLKSTD' A
#
# COMPACT_ATOMS: atom_id res chain seq x y z
N MET A 1 -6.63 14.78 -5.51
CA MET A 1 -5.47 13.93 -5.17
C MET A 1 -4.40 14.12 -6.24
N SER A 2 -3.12 14.09 -5.88
CA SER A 2 -2.01 14.21 -6.86
C SER A 2 -1.51 12.83 -7.27
N ARG A 3 -1.08 12.70 -8.54
CA ARG A 3 -0.46 11.48 -9.05
C ARG A 3 0.77 11.14 -8.18
N PRO A 4 0.91 9.90 -7.69
CA PRO A 4 2.09 9.53 -6.94
C PRO A 4 3.33 9.62 -7.82
N SER A 5 4.40 10.15 -7.24
CA SER A 5 5.70 10.27 -7.88
C SER A 5 6.43 8.92 -7.93
N ILE A 6 7.37 8.77 -8.88
CA ILE A 6 8.23 7.58 -8.95
C ILE A 6 9.02 7.39 -7.65
N ALA A 7 9.43 8.49 -6.99
CA ALA A 7 10.13 8.44 -5.71
C ALA A 7 9.27 7.81 -4.60
N GLU A 8 7.98 8.15 -4.52
CA GLU A 8 7.05 7.52 -3.56
C GLU A 8 6.88 6.03 -3.83
N VAL A 9 6.78 5.64 -5.10
CA VAL A 9 6.69 4.22 -5.50
C VAL A 9 7.97 3.46 -5.12
N SER A 10 9.14 4.03 -5.40
CA SER A 10 10.43 3.43 -5.06
C SER A 10 10.63 3.31 -3.54
N ALA A 11 10.23 4.32 -2.77
CA ALA A 11 10.27 4.27 -1.31
C ALA A 11 9.39 3.13 -0.77
N LEU A 12 8.17 2.99 -1.28
CA LEU A 12 7.28 1.88 -0.90
C LEU A 12 7.89 0.51 -1.19
N ILE A 13 8.56 0.34 -2.34
CA ILE A 13 9.24 -0.92 -2.70
C ILE A 13 10.40 -1.20 -1.73
N ALA A 14 11.18 -0.18 -1.37
CA ALA A 14 12.26 -0.32 -0.40
C ALA A 14 11.74 -0.70 0.99
N ASP A 15 10.65 -0.06 1.44
CA ASP A 15 9.99 -0.39 2.71
C ASP A 15 9.44 -1.83 2.72
N LEU A 16 8.87 -2.31 1.61
CA LEU A 16 8.42 -3.70 1.45
C LEU A 16 9.59 -4.70 1.48
N ALA A 17 10.72 -4.35 0.88
CA ALA A 17 11.92 -5.18 0.94
C ALA A 17 12.50 -5.24 2.37
N ALA A 18 12.50 -4.12 3.08
CA ALA A 18 12.95 -4.02 4.46
C ALA A 18 12.03 -4.75 5.45
N LEU A 19 10.72 -4.78 5.20
CA LEU A 19 9.76 -5.52 6.03
C LEU A 19 10.09 -7.02 6.12
N ARG A 20 10.69 -7.59 5.07
CA ARG A 20 11.08 -9.00 5.01
C ARG A 20 12.17 -9.38 6.03
N GLN A 21 12.78 -8.40 6.70
CA GLN A 21 13.96 -8.60 7.53
C GLN A 21 13.73 -8.59 9.05
N ASP A 22 12.71 -7.91 9.60
CA ASP A 22 12.30 -7.97 11.02
C ASP A 22 11.40 -6.78 11.39
N ARG A 23 10.09 -6.84 11.08
CA ARG A 23 9.12 -5.78 11.46
C ARG A 23 7.88 -6.36 12.13
N THR A 24 7.30 -5.58 13.04
CA THR A 24 6.10 -5.94 13.81
C THR A 24 4.83 -5.91 12.96
N SER A 25 3.77 -6.60 13.41
CA SER A 25 2.44 -6.59 12.76
C SER A 25 1.89 -5.17 12.56
N ALA A 26 2.11 -4.27 13.52
CA ALA A 26 1.71 -2.87 13.43
C ALA A 26 2.44 -2.10 12.31
N GLU A 27 3.75 -2.32 12.15
CA GLU A 27 4.53 -1.68 11.08
C GLU A 27 4.15 -2.23 9.71
N TYR A 28 3.82 -3.52 9.63
CA TYR A 28 3.29 -4.11 8.41
C TYR A 28 1.92 -3.55 8.06
N ALA A 29 1.03 -3.36 9.03
CA ALA A 29 -0.27 -2.75 8.82
C ALA A 29 -0.15 -1.32 8.27
N ALA A 30 0.72 -0.50 8.86
CA ALA A 30 0.99 0.87 8.40
C ALA A 30 1.55 0.90 6.96
N LEU A 31 2.37 -0.09 6.59
CA LEU A 31 2.88 -0.23 5.23
C LEU A 31 1.79 -0.62 4.22
N MET A 32 0.87 -1.51 4.61
CA MET A 32 -0.27 -1.88 3.78
C MET A 32 -1.26 -0.72 3.60
N ASP A 33 -1.47 0.12 4.63
CA ASP A 33 -2.23 1.36 4.49
C ASP A 33 -1.59 2.31 3.47
N ARG A 34 -0.28 2.57 3.59
CA ARG A 34 0.43 3.41 2.61
C ARG A 34 0.38 2.84 1.19
N LYS A 35 0.42 1.52 1.05
CA LYS A 35 0.28 0.83 -0.23
C LYS A 35 -1.12 1.05 -0.81
N ALA A 36 -2.17 0.93 0.01
CA ALA A 36 -3.55 1.18 -0.42
C ALA A 36 -3.70 2.63 -0.91
N ASP A 37 -3.30 3.61 -0.11
CA ASP A 37 -3.40 5.03 -0.44
C ASP A 37 -2.64 5.38 -1.74
N LEU A 38 -1.51 4.73 -2.00
CA LEU A 38 -0.74 4.95 -3.23
C LEU A 38 -1.44 4.34 -4.45
N LEU A 39 -2.03 3.15 -4.32
CA LEU A 39 -2.75 2.47 -5.39
C LEU A 39 -4.08 3.13 -5.71
N GLU A 40 -4.79 3.67 -4.71
CA GLU A 40 -6.01 4.48 -4.92
C GLU A 40 -5.70 5.72 -5.74
N ARG A 41 -4.62 6.44 -5.41
CA ARG A 41 -4.19 7.61 -6.20
C ARG A 41 -3.79 7.24 -7.63
N ILE A 42 -3.22 6.05 -7.86
CA ILE A 42 -2.93 5.56 -9.21
C ILE A 42 -4.24 5.27 -9.96
N ALA A 43 -5.19 4.58 -9.32
CA ALA A 43 -6.49 4.24 -9.88
C ALA A 43 -7.30 5.50 -10.24
N ASP A 44 -7.31 6.51 -9.37
CA ASP A 44 -7.95 7.81 -9.61
C ASP A 44 -7.41 8.49 -10.89
N HIS A 45 -6.13 8.30 -11.19
CA HIS A 45 -5.45 8.93 -12.33
C HIS A 45 -5.44 8.03 -13.57
N THR A 46 -5.78 6.76 -13.41
CA THR A 46 -5.82 5.75 -14.47
C THR A 46 -7.11 4.95 -14.30
N PRO A 47 -8.29 5.54 -14.56
CA PRO A 47 -9.58 4.90 -14.26
C PRO A 47 -9.85 3.62 -15.08
N SER A 48 -9.06 3.37 -16.14
CA SER A 48 -9.08 2.11 -16.90
C SER A 48 -8.24 1.00 -16.26
N ASP A 49 -7.42 1.32 -15.26
CA ASP A 49 -6.61 0.37 -14.51
C ASP A 49 -7.40 -0.18 -13.32
N ILE A 50 -8.24 -1.18 -13.62
CA ILE A 50 -9.01 -1.92 -12.60
C ILE A 50 -8.07 -2.64 -11.62
N GLY A 51 -6.88 -3.03 -12.08
CA GLY A 51 -5.88 -3.72 -11.27
C GLY A 51 -5.37 -2.84 -10.12
N ALA A 52 -5.16 -1.54 -10.37
CA ALA A 52 -4.77 -0.59 -9.33
C ALA A 52 -5.86 -0.45 -8.24
N ALA A 53 -7.13 -0.35 -8.64
CA ALA A 53 -8.26 -0.24 -7.71
C ALA A 53 -8.44 -1.50 -6.86
N GLU A 54 -8.33 -2.69 -7.48
CA GLU A 54 -8.42 -3.96 -6.76
C GLU A 54 -7.24 -4.15 -5.81
N ALA A 55 -6.02 -3.86 -6.26
CA ALA A 55 -4.83 -3.96 -5.44
C ALA A 55 -4.86 -2.98 -4.24
N ALA A 56 -5.45 -1.79 -4.40
CA ALA A 56 -5.70 -0.86 -3.31
C ALA A 56 -6.61 -1.46 -2.24
N ARG A 57 -7.75 -2.01 -2.68
CA ARG A 57 -8.72 -2.65 -1.79
C ARG A 57 -8.10 -3.81 -1.01
N LEU A 58 -7.39 -4.70 -1.70
CA LEU A 58 -6.72 -5.85 -1.06
C LEU A 58 -5.66 -5.41 -0.05
N ALA A 59 -4.93 -4.32 -0.34
CA ALA A 59 -3.97 -3.76 0.59
C ALA A 59 -4.66 -3.23 1.86
N ARG A 60 -5.81 -2.57 1.71
CA ARG A 60 -6.60 -2.06 2.84
C ARG A 60 -7.17 -3.17 3.71
N GLU A 61 -7.80 -4.17 3.10
CA GLU A 61 -8.33 -5.35 3.80
C GLU A 61 -7.22 -6.07 4.60
N ARG A 62 -6.01 -6.14 4.03
CA ARG A 62 -4.86 -6.72 4.71
C ARG A 62 -4.36 -5.85 5.87
N ALA A 63 -4.30 -4.52 5.70
CA ALA A 63 -3.97 -3.61 6.79
C ALA A 63 -4.92 -3.77 7.97
N ASP A 64 -6.23 -3.83 7.71
CA ASP A 64 -7.26 -3.95 8.74
C ASP A 64 -7.24 -5.32 9.44
N SER A 65 -6.95 -6.39 8.69
CA SER A 65 -6.74 -7.73 9.27
C SER A 65 -5.54 -7.76 10.23
N LEU A 66 -4.45 -7.08 9.87
CA LEU A 66 -3.24 -7.01 10.69
C LEU A 66 -3.47 -6.19 11.97
N LYS A 67 -4.20 -5.08 11.89
CA LYS A 67 -4.59 -4.26 13.06
C LYS A 67 -5.53 -5.00 14.01
N SER A 68 -6.33 -5.94 13.51
CA SER A 68 -7.28 -6.71 14.34
C SER A 68 -6.61 -7.90 15.07
N THR A 69 -5.35 -8.19 14.76
CA THR A 69 -4.58 -9.31 15.33
C THR A 69 -3.58 -8.87 16.40
N ASP A 70 -3.41 -7.55 16.59
CA ASP A 70 -2.57 -6.91 17.62
C ASP A 70 -3.41 -6.60 18.87
#